data_AF-A0A957SAN1-F1
#
_entry.id   AF-A0A957SAN1-F1
#
_cell.length_a   1.000
_cell.length_b   1.000
_cell.length_c   1.000
_cell.angle_alpha   90.00
_cell.angle_beta   90.00
_cell.angle_gamma   90.00
#
_symmetry.space_group_name_H-M   'P 1'
#
loop_
_entity.id
_entity.type
_entity.pdbx_description
1 polymer ?
#
loop_
_entity_poly.entity_id
_entity_poly.type
_entity_poly.pdbx_seq_one_letter_code
_entity_poly.pdbx_strand_id
1 'polypeptide(L)' 'MSPKLEIQIAVAKVNKYATSESGDTVEVVERPRGGMSIVMADGQRSGRSAKAISNIVVRKAIALL' A
#
# COMPACT_ATOMS: atom_id res chain seq x y z
N MET A 1 -28.17 17.12 -8.79
CA MET A 1 -26.74 16.98 -9.14
C MET A 1 -26.02 16.54 -7.88
N SER A 2 -25.76 15.25 -7.73
CA SER A 2 -25.08 14.73 -6.54
C SER A 2 -23.64 15.28 -6.52
N PRO A 3 -23.10 15.71 -5.36
CA PRO A 3 -21.72 16.14 -5.30
C PRO A 3 -20.83 14.99 -5.77
N LYS A 4 -20.01 15.24 -6.80
CA LYS A 4 -18.93 14.32 -7.18
C LYS A 4 -17.93 14.34 -6.03
N LEU A 5 -17.73 13.19 -5.40
CA LEU A 5 -16.67 12.99 -4.43
C LEU A 5 -15.33 13.05 -5.17
N GLU A 6 -14.51 14.06 -4.88
CA GLU A 6 -13.13 14.13 -5.35
C GLU A 6 -12.20 13.71 -4.22
N ILE A 7 -11.31 12.76 -4.48
CA ILE A 7 -10.31 12.28 -3.52
C ILE A 7 -8.94 12.44 -4.16
N GLN A 8 -8.05 13.19 -3.52
CA GLN A 8 -6.65 13.33 -3.91
C GLN A 8 -5.77 12.50 -2.98
N ILE A 9 -4.99 11.57 -3.54
CA ILE A 9 -4.15 10.65 -2.76
C ILE A 9 -2.72 10.78 -3.28
N ALA A 10 -1.78 10.94 -2.35
CA ALA A 10 -0.35 10.93 -2.63
C ALA A 10 0.34 9.99 -1.65
N VAL A 11 1.36 9.27 -2.14
CA VAL A 11 2.19 8.38 -1.34
C VAL A 11 3.64 8.80 -1.52
N ALA A 12 4.32 9.13 -0.42
CA ALA A 12 5.74 9.39 -0.39
C ALA A 12 6.41 8.42 0.58
N LYS A 13 7.47 7.76 0.15
CA LYS A 13 8.24 6.82 0.98
C LYS A 13 9.71 6.83 0.62
N VAL A 14 10.56 6.43 1.57
CA VAL A 14 12.01 6.41 1.42
C VAL A 14 12.57 5.06 1.87
N ASN A 15 13.70 4.66 1.29
CA ASN A 15 14.40 3.44 1.69
C ASN A 15 15.26 3.70 2.94
N LYS A 16 15.46 2.65 3.74
CA LYS A 16 16.48 2.69 4.80
C LYS A 16 17.86 2.84 4.18
N TYR A 17 18.76 3.59 4.82
CA TYR A 17 20.14 3.74 4.38
C TYR A 17 20.81 2.38 4.11
N ALA A 18 21.58 2.31 3.02
CA ALA A 18 22.26 1.09 2.54
C ALA A 18 21.32 -0.11 2.25
N THR A 19 20.04 0.14 1.96
CA THR A 19 19.10 -0.88 1.48
C THR A 19 18.54 -0.52 0.10
N SER A 20 18.41 -1.52 -0.77
CA SER A 20 17.88 -1.35 -2.14
C SER A 20 16.36 -1.20 -2.18
N GLU A 21 15.65 -1.66 -1.15
CA GLU A 21 14.19 -1.70 -1.09
C GLU A 21 13.69 -1.33 0.31
N SER A 22 12.66 -0.49 0.40
CA SER A 22 11.95 -0.23 1.66
C SER A 22 11.04 -1.40 2.02
N GLY A 23 10.98 -1.70 3.32
CA GLY A 23 10.07 -2.69 3.89
C GLY A 23 8.60 -2.30 3.81
N ASP A 24 8.30 -1.02 3.59
CA ASP A 24 6.92 -0.54 3.48
C ASP A 24 6.31 -0.89 2.13
N THR A 25 5.03 -1.19 2.11
CA THR A 25 4.25 -1.31 0.86
C THR A 25 2.94 -0.57 1.04
N VAL A 26 2.60 0.26 0.07
CA VAL A 26 1.32 0.96 -0.02
C VAL A 26 0.71 0.64 -1.37
N GLU A 27 -0.56 0.25 -1.37
CA GLU A 27 -1.35 0.00 -2.57
C GLU A 27 -2.68 0.74 -2.45
N VAL A 28 -3.16 1.25 -3.57
CA VAL A 28 -4.41 2.02 -3.67
C VAL A 28 -5.31 1.31 -4.66
N VAL A 29 -6.52 0.95 -4.23
CA VAL A 29 -7.46 0.14 -5.02
C VAL A 29 -8.88 0.70 -4.93
N GLU A 30 -9.59 0.70 -6.06
CA GLU A 30 -11.02 0.97 -6.11
C GLU A 30 -11.79 -0.31 -5.77
N ARG A 31 -12.82 -0.21 -4.92
CA ARG A 31 -13.61 -1.38 -4.51
C ARG A 31 -14.72 -1.67 -5.54
N PRO A 32 -15.10 -2.95 -5.74
CA PRO A 32 -16.09 -3.35 -6.74
C PRO A 32 -17.47 -2.70 -6.60
N ARG A 33 -17.86 -2.31 -5.38
CA ARG A 33 -19.15 -1.64 -5.08
C ARG A 33 -18.98 -0.15 -4.78
N GLY A 34 -17.87 0.43 -5.20
CA GLY A 34 -17.55 1.84 -5.01
C GLY A 34 -16.80 2.17 -3.72
N GLY A 35 -16.14 3.32 -3.77
CA GLY A 35 -15.21 3.79 -2.75
C GLY A 35 -13.79 3.29 -2.98
N MET A 36 -12.86 3.89 -2.26
CA MET A 36 -11.42 3.64 -2.37
C MET A 36 -10.89 2.94 -1.12
N SER A 37 -9.88 2.11 -1.30
CA SER A 37 -9.12 1.51 -0.21
C SER A 37 -7.64 1.78 -0.41
N ILE A 38 -6.99 2.23 0.66
CA ILE A 38 -5.56 2.47 0.71
C ILE A 38 -5.03 1.49 1.75
N VAL A 39 -4.18 0.57 1.33
CA VAL A 39 -3.64 -0.49 2.20
C VAL A 39 -2.15 -0.25 2.35
N MET A 40 -1.69 -0.15 3.59
CA MET A 40 -0.27 -0.02 3.92
C MET A 40 0.17 -1.12 4.88
N ALA A 41 1.33 -1.72 4.62
CA ALA A 41 1.99 -2.63 5.55
C ALA A 41 3.49 -2.34 5.63
N ASP A 42 4.05 -2.47 6.83
CA ASP A 42 5.50 -2.49 7.05
C ASP A 42 5.94 -3.94 7.27
N GLY A 43 6.93 -4.36 6.49
CA GLY A 43 7.49 -5.70 6.54
C GLY A 43 8.50 -5.82 7.66
N GLN A 44 8.38 -6.87 8.48
CA GLN A 44 9.40 -7.19 9.47
C GLN A 44 10.79 -7.37 8.81
N ARG A 45 11.85 -6.87 9.47
CA ARG A 45 13.26 -6.78 8.99
C ARG A 45 13.52 -5.55 8.09
N SER A 46 14.44 -5.67 7.13
CA SER A 46 14.81 -4.59 6.20
C SER A 46 15.18 -5.13 4.82
N GLY A 47 15.16 -4.28 3.80
CA GLY A 47 15.53 -4.67 2.43
C GLY A 47 14.53 -5.63 1.80
N ARG A 48 15.03 -6.49 0.90
CA ARG A 48 14.22 -7.41 0.09
C ARG A 48 13.29 -8.30 0.91
N SER A 49 13.74 -8.82 2.06
CA SER A 49 12.90 -9.71 2.89
C SER A 49 11.70 -8.96 3.48
N ALA A 50 11.90 -7.74 3.95
CA ALA A 50 10.82 -6.91 4.46
C ALA A 50 9.84 -6.54 3.33
N LYS A 51 10.38 -6.17 2.16
CA LYS A 51 9.56 -5.86 0.98
C LYS A 51 8.72 -7.06 0.52
N ALA A 52 9.26 -8.27 0.55
CA ALA A 52 8.50 -9.48 0.22
C ALA A 52 7.35 -9.71 1.21
N ILE A 53 7.60 -9.56 2.52
CA ILE A 53 6.57 -9.72 3.56
C ILE A 53 5.46 -8.69 3.40
N SER A 54 5.79 -7.40 3.31
CA SER A 54 4.77 -6.36 3.17
C SER A 54 3.98 -6.48 1.87
N ASN A 55 4.60 -6.89 0.76
CA ASN A 55 3.89 -7.18 -0.48
C ASN A 55 2.86 -8.31 -0.30
N ILE A 56 3.20 -9.40 0.41
CA ILE A 56 2.26 -10.51 0.67
C ILE A 56 1.08 -10.01 1.51
N VAL A 57 1.35 -9.28 2.59
CA VAL A 57 0.32 -8.76 3.49
C VAL A 57 -0.65 -7.83 2.75
N VAL A 58 -0.12 -6.86 1.99
CA VAL A 58 -0.94 -5.92 1.24
C VAL A 58 -1.79 -6.64 0.18
N ARG A 59 -1.20 -7.57 -0.57
CA ARG A 59 -1.94 -8.35 -1.57
C ARG A 59 -3.04 -9.21 -0.94
N LYS A 60 -2.78 -9.80 0.24
CA LYS A 60 -3.79 -10.57 0.98
C LYS A 60 -4.92 -9.68 1.47
N ALA A 61 -4.62 -8.50 2.00
CA ALA A 61 -5.63 -7.54 2.43
C ALA A 61 -6.51 -7.08 1.25
N ILE A 62 -5.92 -6.77 0.10
CA ILE A 62 -6.66 -6.37 -1.11
C ILE A 62 -7.57 -7.50 -1.62
N ALA A 63 -7.12 -8.75 -1.56
CA ALA A 63 -7.93 -9.90 -1.99
C ALA A 63 -9.20 -10.12 -1.13
N LEU A 64 -9.34 -9.43 0.01
CA LEU A 64 -10.48 -9.49 0.91
C LEU A 64 -11.43 -8.28 0.77
N LEU A 65 -11.15 -7.34 -0.14
CA LEU A 65 -11.95 -6.13 -0.41
C LEU A 65 -12.96 -6.35 -1.54
#